data_AF-A0A3B0YQ04-F1
#
_entry.id   AF-A0A3B0YQ04-F1
#
_cell.length_a   1.000
_cell.length_b   1.000
_cell.length_c   1.000
_cell.angle_alpha   90.00
_cell.angle_beta   90.00
_cell.angle_gamma   90.00
#
_symmetry.space_group_name_H-M   'P 1'
#
loop_
_entity.id
_entity.type
_entity.pdbx_description
1 polymer ?
#
loop_
_entity_poly.entity_id
_entity_poly.type
_entity_poly.pdbx_seq_one_letter_code
_entity_poly.pdbx_strand_id
1 'polypeptide(L)'
;MVSLFRQFSACSCGILLAISYTQTCAESGMRASLNSAPHGAHDEMIAYVPRQLAETPPVALAKINIAVYRAKQLTEQQLCAGKWTPRGTLLYQQGPEAAGPRPYSNNDSGNRNSWYFQTFRHPQELVCPDITRAEYFLEMSRHLPEWISVRPAGQTTTFRLGQVFTEGQHSLAAR
;
A
#
# COMPACT_ATOMS: atom_id res chain seq x y z
N MET A 1 -53.97 -28.36 1.30
CA MET A 1 -54.45 -27.69 2.53
C MET A 1 -54.06 -28.54 3.72
N VAL A 2 -52.96 -28.21 4.41
CA VAL A 2 -52.75 -28.54 5.84
C VAL A 2 -51.77 -27.50 6.38
N SER A 3 -52.25 -26.65 7.29
CA SER A 3 -51.43 -25.81 8.16
C SER A 3 -50.72 -26.68 9.19
N LEU A 4 -49.44 -26.43 9.45
CA LEU A 4 -48.75 -26.92 10.65
C LEU A 4 -48.17 -25.74 11.41
N PHE A 5 -48.91 -25.36 12.45
CA PHE A 5 -48.42 -24.67 13.64
C PHE A 5 -47.28 -25.49 14.26
N ARG A 6 -46.18 -24.84 14.64
CA ARG A 6 -45.35 -25.32 15.75
C ARG A 6 -44.99 -24.19 16.71
N GLN A 7 -45.24 -24.52 17.97
CA GLN A 7 -45.19 -23.72 19.19
C GLN A 7 -43.83 -23.07 19.44
N PHE A 8 -43.88 -21.85 19.94
CA PHE A 8 -42.83 -21.22 20.73
C PHE A 8 -42.76 -21.91 22.10
N SER A 9 -41.59 -22.44 22.44
CA SER A 9 -41.26 -22.81 23.82
C SER A 9 -40.05 -21.99 24.23
N ALA A 10 -40.31 -20.97 25.05
CA ALA A 10 -39.27 -20.23 25.75
C ALA A 10 -38.75 -21.08 26.91
N CYS A 11 -37.48 -21.43 26.87
CA CYS A 11 -36.70 -21.74 28.06
C CYS A 11 -35.46 -20.85 28.02
N SER A 12 -35.57 -19.74 28.74
CA SER A 12 -34.46 -18.91 29.17
C SER A 12 -33.58 -19.70 30.14
N CYS A 13 -32.29 -19.86 29.82
CA CYS A 13 -31.25 -19.91 30.83
C CYS A 13 -30.00 -19.28 30.23
N GLY A 14 -29.59 -18.15 30.81
CA GLY A 14 -28.54 -17.31 30.30
C GLY A 14 -27.19 -18.00 30.30
N ILE A 15 -26.44 -17.75 29.23
CA ILE A 15 -24.99 -17.68 29.28
C ILE A 15 -24.62 -16.41 28.54
N LEU A 16 -24.29 -15.37 29.31
CA LEU A 16 -23.48 -14.24 28.87
C LEU A 16 -22.11 -14.80 28.44
N LEU A 17 -21.98 -15.26 27.20
CA LEU A 17 -20.69 -15.29 26.55
C LEU A 17 -20.42 -13.88 26.06
N ALA A 18 -19.79 -13.10 26.93
CA ALA A 18 -18.94 -12.01 26.50
C ALA A 18 -17.89 -12.61 25.55
N ILE A 19 -18.19 -12.62 24.25
CA ILE A 19 -17.15 -12.73 23.23
C ILE A 19 -16.45 -11.37 23.28
N SER A 20 -15.51 -11.27 24.21
CA SER A 20 -14.45 -10.29 24.17
C SER A 20 -13.76 -10.46 22.82
N TYR A 21 -14.13 -9.60 21.87
CA TYR A 21 -13.36 -9.34 20.66
C TYR A 21 -12.02 -8.73 21.10
N THR A 22 -11.10 -9.54 21.61
CA THR A 22 -9.68 -9.20 21.66
C THR A 22 -9.10 -9.47 20.28
N GLN A 23 -9.51 -8.65 19.31
CA GLN A 23 -8.86 -8.58 18.01
C GLN A 23 -8.02 -7.30 17.95
N THR A 24 -7.17 -7.16 18.95
CA THR A 24 -6.14 -6.14 19.04
C THR A 24 -4.88 -6.87 19.47
N CYS A 25 -3.96 -7.09 18.52
CA CYS A 25 -2.55 -7.48 18.68
C CYS A 25 -2.12 -8.49 17.59
N ALA A 26 -2.09 -8.06 16.33
CA ALA A 26 -1.31 -8.74 15.29
C ALA A 26 -0.64 -7.74 14.32
N GLU A 27 -1.24 -6.57 14.10
CA GLU A 27 -0.68 -5.57 13.18
C GLU A 27 0.61 -4.91 13.71
N SER A 28 0.71 -4.64 15.01
CA SER A 28 1.88 -3.95 15.57
C SER A 28 3.15 -4.82 15.51
N GLY A 29 3.03 -6.14 15.69
CA GLY A 29 4.16 -7.08 15.60
C GLY A 29 4.64 -7.27 14.16
N MET A 30 3.71 -7.29 13.20
CA MET A 30 4.04 -7.44 11.78
C MET A 30 4.73 -6.19 11.21
N ARG A 31 4.31 -4.99 11.66
CA ARG A 31 4.97 -3.72 11.30
C ARG A 31 6.39 -3.62 11.85
N ALA A 32 6.59 -4.03 13.11
CA ALA A 32 7.93 -4.10 13.71
C ALA A 32 8.81 -5.14 12.99
N SER A 33 8.26 -6.31 12.63
CA SER A 33 8.98 -7.38 11.93
C SER A 33 9.36 -7.03 10.49
N LEU A 34 8.52 -6.30 9.75
CA LEU A 34 8.81 -5.89 8.36
C LEU A 34 9.75 -4.68 8.31
N ASN A 35 9.67 -3.79 9.30
CA ASN A 35 10.64 -2.71 9.47
C ASN A 35 12.01 -3.19 9.98
N SER A 36 12.04 -4.34 10.68
CA SER A 36 13.28 -4.99 11.15
C SER A 36 13.80 -6.09 10.22
N ALA A 37 13.03 -6.46 9.20
CA ALA A 37 13.56 -7.24 8.08
C ALA A 37 14.73 -6.46 7.45
N PRO A 38 15.79 -7.14 6.98
CA PRO A 38 16.90 -6.47 6.33
C PRO A 38 16.36 -5.53 5.25
N HIS A 39 16.72 -4.25 5.34
CA HIS A 39 16.26 -3.24 4.38
C HIS A 39 16.46 -3.77 2.96
N GLY A 40 15.37 -3.80 2.18
CA GLY A 40 15.38 -4.31 0.81
C GLY A 40 14.95 -5.77 0.64
N ALA A 41 14.41 -6.49 1.62
CA ALA A 41 13.87 -7.84 1.36
C ALA A 41 12.58 -7.85 0.50
N HIS A 42 11.92 -6.71 0.34
CA HIS A 42 10.58 -6.58 -0.25
C HIS A 42 10.51 -5.41 -1.23
N ASP A 43 9.59 -5.51 -2.18
CA ASP A 43 9.18 -4.37 -2.97
C ASP A 43 8.30 -3.48 -2.10
N GLU A 44 8.69 -2.22 -1.95
CA GLU A 44 7.99 -1.22 -1.17
C GLU A 44 7.43 -0.13 -2.06
N MET A 45 6.23 0.33 -1.71
CA MET A 45 5.64 1.54 -2.27
C MET A 45 5.10 2.39 -1.15
N ILE A 46 5.40 3.68 -1.20
CA ILE A 46 4.89 4.70 -0.28
C ILE A 46 4.19 5.77 -1.10
N ALA A 47 3.03 6.24 -0.63
CA ALA A 47 2.34 7.37 -1.21
C ALA A 47 1.88 8.36 -0.13
N TYR A 48 2.02 9.65 -0.45
CA TYR A 48 1.56 10.79 0.34
C TYR A 48 0.59 11.61 -0.51
N VAL A 49 -0.66 11.15 -0.66
CA VAL A 49 -1.64 11.81 -1.55
C VAL A 49 -2.10 13.12 -0.93
N PRO A 50 -1.83 14.29 -1.54
CA PRO A 50 -2.30 15.57 -1.01
C PRO A 50 -3.83 15.60 -0.93
N ARG A 51 -4.37 16.17 0.16
CA ARG A 51 -5.83 16.27 0.35
C ARG A 51 -6.53 17.03 -0.78
N GLN A 52 -5.85 17.98 -1.43
CA GLN A 52 -6.38 18.69 -2.59
C GLN A 52 -6.61 17.77 -3.80
N LEU A 53 -5.86 16.66 -3.89
CA LEU A 53 -6.02 15.65 -4.94
C LEU A 53 -7.04 14.57 -4.56
N ALA A 54 -7.32 14.37 -3.27
CA ALA A 54 -8.27 13.38 -2.77
C ALA A 54 -8.92 13.85 -1.46
N GLU A 55 -10.21 14.17 -1.53
CA GLU A 55 -10.95 14.68 -0.36
C GLU A 55 -11.13 13.62 0.74
N THR A 56 -11.24 12.35 0.35
CA THR A 56 -11.53 11.23 1.26
C THR A 56 -10.51 10.09 1.13
N PRO A 57 -10.34 9.25 2.18
CA PRO A 57 -9.46 8.07 2.13
C PRO A 57 -9.73 7.13 0.95
N PRO A 58 -10.99 6.75 0.63
CA PRO A 58 -11.27 5.85 -0.49
C PRO A 58 -10.89 6.46 -1.84
N VAL A 59 -11.08 7.78 -2.03
CA VAL A 59 -10.65 8.48 -3.25
C VAL A 59 -9.13 8.48 -3.38
N ALA A 60 -8.40 8.64 -2.27
CA ALA A 60 -6.94 8.55 -2.27
C ALA A 60 -6.47 7.14 -2.67
N LEU A 61 -7.06 6.09 -2.07
CA LEU A 61 -6.76 4.70 -2.40
C LEU A 61 -7.06 4.38 -3.87
N ALA A 62 -8.20 4.84 -4.40
CA ALA A 62 -8.55 4.69 -5.81
C ALA A 62 -7.52 5.36 -6.73
N LYS A 63 -7.09 6.58 -6.40
CA LYS A 63 -6.07 7.30 -7.16
C LYS A 63 -4.72 6.59 -7.15
N ILE A 64 -4.30 6.05 -6.01
CA ILE A 64 -3.09 5.22 -5.91
C ILE A 64 -3.21 4.01 -6.84
N ASN A 65 -4.30 3.25 -6.75
CA ASN A 65 -4.48 2.04 -7.56
C ASN A 65 -4.49 2.35 -9.07
N ILE A 66 -5.17 3.41 -9.48
CA ILE A 66 -5.20 3.85 -10.89
C ILE A 66 -3.81 4.27 -11.36
N ALA A 67 -3.11 5.10 -10.57
CA ALA A 67 -1.77 5.58 -10.92
C ALA A 67 -0.78 4.43 -11.07
N VAL A 68 -0.78 3.49 -10.12
CA VAL A 68 0.11 2.32 -10.12
C VAL A 68 -0.21 1.38 -11.27
N TYR A 69 -1.50 1.13 -11.54
CA TYR A 69 -1.92 0.29 -12.66
C TYR A 69 -1.47 0.89 -14.00
N ARG A 70 -1.70 2.19 -14.20
CA ARG A 70 -1.28 2.89 -15.42
C ARG A 70 0.23 2.92 -15.58
N ALA A 71 0.97 3.22 -14.52
CA ALA A 71 2.43 3.22 -14.55
C ALA A 71 2.98 1.85 -14.92
N LYS A 72 2.48 0.78 -14.30
CA LYS A 72 2.82 -0.60 -14.63
C LYS A 72 2.56 -0.93 -16.11
N GLN A 73 1.36 -0.60 -16.59
CA GLN A 73 0.98 -0.86 -17.98
C GLN A 73 1.95 -0.16 -18.97
N LEU A 74 2.29 1.10 -18.74
CA LEU A 74 3.22 1.85 -19.58
C LEU A 74 4.63 1.27 -19.54
N THR A 75 5.13 0.92 -18.35
CA THR A 75 6.44 0.27 -18.20
C THR A 75 6.51 -1.07 -18.92
N GLU A 76 5.47 -1.89 -18.83
CA GLU A 76 5.43 -3.18 -19.51
C GLU A 76 5.33 -3.06 -21.02
N GLN A 77 4.60 -2.06 -21.51
CA GLN A 77 4.59 -1.72 -22.94
C GLN A 77 5.99 -1.35 -23.42
N GLN A 78 6.74 -0.57 -22.63
CA GLN A 78 8.05 -0.07 -23.01
C GLN A 78 9.18 -1.10 -22.86
N LEU A 79 9.21 -1.85 -21.76
CA LEU A 79 10.33 -2.72 -21.40
C LEU A 79 10.06 -4.20 -21.65
N CYS A 80 8.79 -4.60 -21.73
CA CYS A 80 8.39 -6.02 -21.70
C CYS A 80 7.59 -6.43 -22.93
N ALA A 81 7.62 -5.64 -24.01
CA ALA A 81 6.82 -5.84 -25.21
C ALA A 81 5.32 -6.03 -24.92
N GLY A 82 4.82 -5.36 -23.87
CA GLY A 82 3.43 -5.46 -23.40
C GLY A 82 3.09 -6.73 -22.63
N LYS A 83 4.07 -7.61 -22.34
CA LYS A 83 3.83 -8.79 -21.48
C LYS A 83 3.61 -8.37 -20.04
N TRP A 84 2.53 -8.87 -19.46
CA TRP A 84 2.17 -8.56 -18.08
C TRP A 84 3.07 -9.29 -17.09
N THR A 85 3.76 -8.53 -16.25
CA THR A 85 4.56 -9.05 -15.15
C THR A 85 3.68 -9.26 -13.90
N PRO A 86 3.78 -10.40 -13.19
CA PRO A 86 3.00 -10.62 -11.97
C PRO A 86 3.32 -9.56 -10.90
N ARG A 87 2.29 -9.17 -10.14
CA ARG A 87 2.52 -8.39 -8.91
C ARG A 87 2.87 -9.37 -7.79
N GLY A 88 3.87 -9.01 -7.00
CA GLY A 88 4.21 -9.70 -5.77
C GLY A 88 3.03 -9.91 -4.83
N THR A 89 3.04 -11.02 -4.08
CA THR A 89 2.08 -11.26 -2.99
C THR A 89 2.16 -10.12 -1.99
N LEU A 90 0.98 -9.59 -1.59
CA LEU A 90 0.90 -8.53 -0.60
C LEU A 90 1.27 -9.09 0.78
N LEU A 91 2.30 -8.49 1.40
CA LEU A 91 2.74 -8.85 2.74
C LEU A 91 2.13 -7.93 3.79
N TYR A 92 2.05 -6.64 3.46
CA TYR A 92 1.55 -5.62 4.35
C TYR A 92 0.97 -4.48 3.53
N GLN A 93 -0.10 -3.91 4.07
CA GLN A 93 -0.70 -2.70 3.54
C GLN A 93 -1.16 -1.85 4.71
N GLN A 94 -0.66 -0.62 4.73
CA GLN A 94 -1.21 0.45 5.54
C GLN A 94 -1.88 1.43 4.57
N GLY A 95 -3.19 1.55 4.68
CA GLY A 95 -3.97 2.47 3.85
C GLY A 95 -4.53 3.64 4.65
N PRO A 96 -5.05 4.66 3.94
CA PRO A 96 -5.67 5.80 4.60
C PRO A 96 -6.97 5.43 5.33
N GLU A 97 -7.57 4.28 5.06
CA GLU A 97 -8.69 3.73 5.86
C GLU A 97 -8.22 3.14 7.20
N ALA A 98 -7.02 2.54 7.24
CA ALA A 98 -6.44 1.94 8.46
C ALA A 98 -5.79 2.99 9.38
N ALA A 99 -5.33 4.12 8.83
CA ALA A 99 -4.73 5.22 9.59
C ALA A 99 -5.76 6.16 10.25
N GLY A 100 -7.06 5.88 10.10
CA GLY A 100 -8.16 6.71 10.60
C GLY A 100 -8.57 7.83 9.64
N PRO A 101 -9.66 8.57 9.93
CA PRO A 101 -10.27 9.52 8.99
C PRO A 101 -9.47 10.81 8.79
N ARG A 102 -8.28 10.93 9.40
CA ARG A 102 -7.48 12.15 9.38
C ARG A 102 -6.21 11.94 8.55
N PRO A 103 -5.88 12.87 7.65
CA PRO A 103 -4.63 12.83 6.91
C PRO A 103 -3.43 12.96 7.85
N TYR A 104 -2.31 12.38 7.44
CA TYR A 104 -1.03 12.53 8.12
C TYR A 104 -0.56 13.99 8.00
N SER A 105 -0.24 14.60 9.14
CA SER A 105 0.40 15.90 9.23
C SER A 105 1.82 15.67 9.74
N ASN A 106 2.84 15.98 8.94
CA ASN A 106 4.17 16.17 9.51
C ASN A 106 4.18 17.55 10.19
N ASN A 107 4.87 17.69 11.31
CA ASN A 107 4.93 18.95 12.05
C ASN A 107 6.04 19.90 11.52
N ASP A 108 6.72 19.55 10.41
CA ASP A 108 7.98 20.18 9.99
C ASP A 108 7.91 20.99 8.69
N SER A 109 6.78 21.07 8.00
CA SER A 109 6.63 22.07 6.94
C SER A 109 5.18 22.41 6.66
N GLY A 110 4.79 23.63 7.04
CA GLY A 110 3.59 24.35 6.63
C GLY A 110 2.54 23.55 5.85
N ASN A 111 1.67 22.85 6.58
CA ASN A 111 0.36 22.41 6.14
C ASN A 111 0.30 21.69 4.77
N ARG A 112 0.74 20.42 4.71
CA ARG A 112 0.30 19.49 3.64
C ARG A 112 -0.33 18.24 4.24
N ASN A 113 -1.59 18.39 4.68
CA ASN A 113 -2.51 17.30 4.97
C ASN A 113 -2.50 16.28 3.82
N SER A 114 -1.90 15.10 4.02
CA SER A 114 -1.80 14.07 3.00
C SER A 114 -2.30 12.71 3.51
N TRP A 115 -2.93 11.92 2.65
CA TRP A 115 -3.27 10.54 2.94
C TRP A 115 -2.03 9.67 2.79
N TYR A 116 -1.67 8.97 3.85
CA TYR A 116 -0.54 8.04 3.84
C TYR A 116 -0.98 6.65 3.38
N PHE A 117 -0.16 6.06 2.51
CA PHE A 117 -0.30 4.68 2.09
C PHE A 117 1.08 4.03 2.00
N GLN A 118 1.21 2.80 2.47
CA GLN A 118 2.43 2.00 2.35
C GLN A 118 2.06 0.56 2.06
N THR A 119 2.79 -0.09 1.15
CA THR A 119 2.69 -1.54 0.94
C THR A 119 4.05 -2.17 0.85
N PHE A 120 4.14 -3.39 1.38
CA PHE A 120 5.24 -4.32 1.13
C PHE A 120 4.71 -5.51 0.35
N ARG A 121 5.46 -5.92 -0.69
CA ARG A 121 5.14 -7.10 -1.50
C ARG A 121 6.37 -8.00 -1.64
N HIS A 122 6.13 -9.31 -1.69
CA HIS A 122 7.17 -10.26 -2.05
C HIS A 122 7.61 -10.04 -3.50
N PRO A 123 8.91 -9.90 -3.79
CA PRO A 123 9.37 -9.78 -5.17
C PRO A 123 9.00 -11.03 -5.96
N GLN A 124 8.53 -10.83 -7.19
CA GLN A 124 8.24 -11.89 -8.16
C GLN A 124 9.09 -11.68 -9.41
N GLU A 125 9.46 -12.76 -10.08
CA GLU A 125 10.24 -12.72 -11.31
C GLU A 125 9.52 -11.90 -12.40
N LEU A 126 10.28 -11.06 -13.10
CA LEU A 126 9.75 -10.26 -14.21
C LEU A 126 9.61 -11.15 -15.44
N VAL A 127 8.61 -10.88 -16.27
CA VAL A 127 8.42 -11.60 -17.56
C VAL A 127 9.34 -11.04 -18.67
N CYS A 128 10.27 -10.18 -18.28
CA CYS A 128 11.12 -9.36 -19.15
C CYS A 128 12.58 -9.80 -18.91
N PRO A 129 13.13 -10.74 -19.71
CA PRO A 129 14.33 -11.49 -19.37
C PRO A 129 15.61 -10.63 -19.27
N ASP A 130 15.67 -9.54 -20.03
CA ASP A 130 16.85 -8.66 -20.09
C ASP A 130 16.72 -7.42 -19.18
N ILE A 131 15.65 -7.34 -18.38
CA ILE A 131 15.35 -6.17 -17.55
C ILE A 131 15.52 -6.55 -16.09
N THR A 132 16.41 -5.86 -15.39
CA THR A 132 16.56 -6.03 -13.95
C THR A 132 15.37 -5.42 -13.20
N ARG A 133 15.12 -5.89 -11.98
CA ARG A 133 14.08 -5.31 -11.11
C ARG A 133 14.32 -3.82 -10.83
N ALA A 134 15.57 -3.40 -10.67
CA ALA A 134 15.90 -1.99 -10.46
C ALA A 134 15.53 -1.15 -11.69
N GLU A 135 15.88 -1.59 -12.90
CA GLU A 135 15.52 -0.88 -14.14
C GLU A 135 14.01 -0.81 -14.34
N TYR A 136 13.30 -1.92 -14.10
CA TYR A 136 11.84 -1.96 -14.19
C TYR A 136 11.19 -0.94 -13.26
N PHE A 137 11.57 -0.92 -11.97
CA PHE A 137 10.97 0.00 -11.00
C PHE A 137 11.42 1.44 -11.21
N LEU A 138 12.64 1.67 -11.72
CA LEU A 138 13.10 3.01 -12.08
C LEU A 138 12.25 3.57 -13.22
N GLU A 139 11.99 2.77 -14.25
CA GLU A 139 11.13 3.19 -15.36
C GLU A 139 9.69 3.38 -14.91
N MET A 140 9.14 2.45 -14.12
CA MET A 140 7.81 2.61 -13.51
C MET A 140 7.70 3.92 -12.73
N SER A 141 8.73 4.31 -12.00
CA SER A 141 8.74 5.56 -11.24
C SER A 141 8.65 6.82 -12.11
N ARG A 142 9.00 6.77 -13.40
CA ARG A 142 8.82 7.89 -14.35
C ARG A 142 7.35 8.16 -14.67
N HIS A 143 6.53 7.13 -14.60
CA HIS A 143 5.09 7.22 -14.88
C HIS A 143 4.24 7.40 -13.62
N LEU A 144 4.86 7.30 -12.44
CA LEU A 144 4.20 7.55 -11.17
C LEU A 144 4.12 9.07 -10.89
N PRO A 145 3.04 9.54 -10.27
CA PRO A 145 2.97 10.91 -9.76
C PRO A 145 4.03 11.18 -8.68
N GLU A 146 4.38 12.46 -8.49
CA GLU A 146 5.38 12.90 -7.52
C GLU A 146 5.07 12.52 -6.05
N TRP A 147 3.81 12.23 -5.76
CA TRP A 147 3.36 11.81 -4.44
C TRP A 147 3.46 10.30 -4.21
N ILE A 148 3.99 9.51 -5.17
CA ILE A 148 4.32 8.09 -5.00
C ILE A 148 5.82 7.89 -5.15
N SER A 149 6.39 7.06 -4.29
CA SER A 149 7.74 6.54 -4.40
C SER A 149 7.77 5.03 -4.26
N VAL A 150 8.74 4.38 -4.90
CA VAL A 150 8.89 2.92 -4.90
C VAL A 150 10.33 2.53 -4.58
N ARG A 151 10.52 1.46 -3.81
CA ARG A 151 11.83 0.87 -3.55
C ARG A 151 11.76 -0.61 -3.90
N PRO A 152 12.46 -1.06 -4.96
CA PRO A 152 12.47 -2.48 -5.30
C PRO A 152 13.27 -3.28 -4.27
N ALA A 153 12.92 -4.56 -4.14
CA ALA A 153 13.70 -5.50 -3.33
C ALA A 153 15.17 -5.55 -3.82
N GLY A 154 16.09 -5.64 -2.87
CA GLY A 154 17.54 -5.65 -3.05
C GLY A 154 18.15 -4.25 -3.14
N GLN A 155 17.36 -3.18 -3.06
CA GLN A 155 17.85 -1.81 -3.13
C GLN A 155 17.69 -1.08 -1.80
N THR A 156 18.70 -0.27 -1.45
CA THR A 156 18.65 0.68 -0.32
C THR A 156 18.13 2.05 -0.74
N THR A 157 17.95 2.26 -2.05
CA THR A 157 17.50 3.53 -2.62
C THR A 157 16.02 3.47 -3.02
N THR A 158 15.38 4.62 -2.96
CA THR A 158 13.98 4.82 -3.36
C THR A 158 13.94 5.56 -4.68
N PHE A 159 13.00 5.20 -5.56
CA PHE A 159 12.80 5.82 -6.85
C PHE A 159 11.52 6.65 -6.88
N ARG A 160 11.62 7.84 -7.48
CA ARG A 160 10.49 8.75 -7.70
C ARG A 160 10.77 9.61 -8.92
N LEU A 161 9.80 9.75 -9.82
CA LEU A 161 9.95 10.52 -11.08
C LEU A 161 11.18 10.11 -11.90
N GLY A 162 11.58 8.83 -11.82
CA GLY A 162 12.76 8.31 -12.51
C GLY A 162 14.11 8.78 -11.96
N GLN A 163 14.12 9.31 -10.73
CA GLN A 163 15.32 9.68 -9.99
C GLN A 163 15.52 8.73 -8.81
N VAL A 164 16.78 8.54 -8.42
CA VAL A 164 17.21 7.66 -7.33
C VAL A 164 17.53 8.51 -6.10
N PHE A 165 16.98 8.14 -4.95
CA PHE A 165 17.16 8.81 -3.67
C PHE A 165 17.69 7.84 -2.63
N THR A 166 18.74 8.21 -1.89
CA THR A 166 19.24 7.38 -0.78
C THR A 166 18.41 7.61 0.47
N GLU A 167 18.18 6.56 1.25
CA GLU A 167 17.52 6.62 2.56
C GLU A 167 18.19 7.70 3.43
N GLY A 168 17.41 8.68 3.91
CA GLY A 168 17.91 9.86 4.63
C GLY A 168 17.97 11.17 3.82
N GLN A 169 17.84 11.15 2.49
CA GLN A 169 17.74 12.36 1.65
C GLN A 169 16.29 12.86 1.44
N HIS A 170 15.34 12.41 2.25
CA HIS A 170 13.99 12.97 2.26
C HIS A 170 14.00 14.38 2.84
N SER A 171 14.27 15.38 2.00
CA SER A 171 13.57 16.64 2.12
C SER A 171 12.33 16.55 1.25
N LEU A 172 11.16 16.67 1.86
CA LEU A 172 10.01 17.26 1.17
C LEU A 172 10.36 18.75 0.93
N ALA A 173 11.37 19.02 0.11
CA ALA A 173 11.77 20.37 -0.23
C ALA A 173 11.39 20.68 -1.68
N ALA A 174 10.48 21.64 -1.77
CA ALA A 174 10.44 22.70 -2.76
C ALA A 174 10.24 22.26 -4.23
N ARG A 175 9.02 22.45 -4.71
CA ARG A 175 8.65 23.72 -5.36
C ARG A 175 7.20 24.07 -5.01
#